data_AF-A0A937YRP4-F1
#
_entry.id   AF-A0A937YRP4-F1
#
_cell.length_a   1.000
_cell.length_b   1.000
_cell.length_c   1.000
_cell.angle_alpha   90.00
_cell.angle_beta   90.00
_cell.angle_gamma   90.00
#
_symmetry.space_group_name_H-M   'P 1'
#
loop_
_entity.id
_entity.type
_entity.pdbx_description
1 polymer ?
#
loop_
_entity_poly.entity_id
_entity_poly.type
_entity_poly.pdbx_seq_one_letter_code
_entity_poly.pdbx_strand_id
1 'polypeptide(L)'
;VRAIADLMFADFLFEAAGQIALQAAKLRYMSNGLVEAPMVVRVGSGAVRSAGPHHSGTYHPAWAHIPGLIVCLPSTPADAKGLMKTALNARDPVLMLETKALFASKGMVPAGDHYVPFGVARIAREGSDLTIASAGQLVHRALEAAEILAGEGLSIEVVDLRTIQPLDIDTVAASVRKTHRLLVVDEGYAMFGVGAELAQSINELAFDELDGPVARLHTDPVPHPFAPSLERAMLVGTEAIVRAARRARAGHADPIRRNGRDARSAAAPVERPRTTPVVRAPAPAPAPEIAVEGTPVKMPFGDLTVSEGKLVRWRVAEGQKIAEGALVAEIETDKAVVEIEAPVAGVVGKLLVAEGTVVKMGQTIAAIREG
;
A
#
# COMPACT_ATOMS: atom_id res chain seq x y z
N VAL A 1 14.70 20.56 -22.11
CA VAL A 1 14.13 19.20 -22.26
C VAL A 1 13.12 19.00 -21.15
N ARG A 2 12.03 18.26 -21.39
CA ARG A 2 11.12 17.81 -20.33
C ARG A 2 11.46 16.36 -20.00
N ALA A 3 11.77 16.08 -18.73
CA ALA A 3 12.21 14.75 -18.31
C ALA A 3 11.10 14.02 -17.56
N ILE A 4 11.01 12.71 -17.78
CA ILE A 4 10.22 11.80 -16.93
C ILE A 4 11.23 10.86 -16.28
N ALA A 5 11.41 10.98 -14.97
CA ALA A 5 12.18 10.04 -14.19
C ALA A 5 11.22 9.01 -13.57
N ASP A 6 11.48 7.74 -13.80
CA ASP A 6 10.69 6.63 -13.25
C ASP A 6 11.53 5.93 -12.18
N LEU A 7 11.08 6.02 -10.92
CA LEU A 7 11.68 5.31 -9.81
C LEU A 7 10.76 4.14 -9.44
N MET A 8 11.38 2.99 -9.15
CA MET A 8 10.63 1.77 -8.92
C MET A 8 9.73 1.86 -7.66
N PHE A 9 10.25 2.40 -6.56
CA PHE A 9 9.55 2.50 -5.27
C PHE A 9 9.79 3.83 -4.57
N ALA A 10 8.78 4.32 -3.84
CA ALA A 10 8.80 5.62 -3.17
C ALA A 10 9.94 5.74 -2.15
N ASP A 11 10.36 4.62 -1.57
CA ASP A 11 11.52 4.51 -0.68
C ASP A 11 12.82 5.00 -1.35
N PHE A 12 12.98 4.84 -2.67
CA PHE A 12 14.19 5.24 -3.38
C PHE A 12 14.23 6.73 -3.75
N LEU A 13 13.14 7.46 -3.53
CA LEU A 13 13.17 8.92 -3.66
C LEU A 13 14.21 9.56 -2.74
N PHE A 14 14.49 8.93 -1.58
CA PHE A 14 15.45 9.43 -0.62
C PHE A 14 16.89 9.41 -1.15
N GLU A 15 17.24 8.48 -2.03
CA GLU A 15 18.54 8.44 -2.71
C GLU A 15 18.73 9.63 -3.66
N ALA A 16 17.63 10.11 -4.26
CA ALA A 16 17.61 11.26 -5.16
C ALA A 16 17.19 12.57 -4.46
N ALA A 17 17.03 12.58 -3.13
CA ALA A 17 16.41 13.69 -2.42
C ALA A 17 17.12 15.02 -2.61
N GLY A 18 18.47 15.03 -2.63
CA GLY A 18 19.23 16.24 -2.89
C GLY A 18 18.89 16.88 -4.25
N GLN A 19 18.73 16.06 -5.29
CA GLN A 19 18.42 16.55 -6.64
C GLN A 19 16.99 17.06 -6.73
N ILE A 20 16.03 16.36 -6.10
CA ILE A 20 14.62 16.74 -6.16
C ILE A 20 14.37 17.96 -5.26
N ALA A 21 14.71 17.86 -3.97
CA ALA A 21 14.33 18.81 -2.94
C ALA A 21 15.21 20.06 -2.90
N LEU A 22 16.52 19.91 -3.10
CA LEU A 22 17.47 21.01 -2.94
C LEU A 22 17.80 21.70 -4.27
N GLN A 23 17.75 20.97 -5.38
CA GLN A 23 18.03 21.52 -6.71
C GLN A 23 16.73 21.84 -7.46
N ALA A 24 16.00 20.83 -7.95
CA ALA A 24 14.88 21.02 -8.87
C ALA A 24 13.77 21.91 -8.28
N ALA A 25 13.32 21.63 -7.06
CA ALA A 25 12.24 22.38 -6.40
C ALA A 25 12.53 23.87 -6.23
N LYS A 26 13.81 24.24 -6.11
CA LYS A 26 14.24 25.62 -5.78
C LYS A 26 14.75 26.38 -6.99
N LEU A 27 15.02 25.70 -8.12
CA LEU A 27 15.74 26.26 -9.25
C LEU A 27 15.06 27.52 -9.82
N ARG A 28 13.72 27.47 -9.96
CA ARG A 28 12.94 28.61 -10.45
C ARG A 28 12.96 29.79 -9.50
N TYR A 29 12.90 29.55 -8.19
CA TYR A 29 12.99 30.60 -7.19
C TYR A 29 14.39 31.23 -7.16
N MET A 30 15.45 30.41 -7.07
CA MET A 30 16.85 30.89 -6.98
C MET A 30 17.29 31.67 -8.21
N SER A 31 16.73 31.33 -9.38
CA SER A 31 17.01 32.04 -10.63
C SER A 31 16.11 33.23 -10.89
N ASN A 32 15.23 33.61 -9.95
CA ASN A 32 14.22 34.65 -10.15
C ASN A 32 13.36 34.43 -11.42
N GLY A 33 12.98 33.18 -11.65
CA GLY A 33 12.16 32.76 -12.80
C GLY A 33 12.93 32.59 -14.11
N LEU A 34 14.25 32.81 -14.15
CA LEU A 34 15.04 32.67 -15.37
C LEU A 34 15.25 31.20 -15.80
N VAL A 35 15.20 30.26 -14.85
CA VAL A 35 15.40 28.84 -15.10
C VAL A 35 14.22 28.03 -14.57
N GLU A 36 13.63 27.21 -15.43
CA GLU A 36 12.55 26.29 -15.07
C GLU A 36 13.08 24.88 -14.80
N ALA A 37 12.32 24.05 -14.09
CA ALA A 37 12.64 22.64 -13.84
C ALA A 37 11.48 21.73 -14.30
N PRO A 38 11.18 21.68 -15.61
CA PRO A 38 10.05 20.92 -16.13
C PRO A 38 10.37 19.41 -16.13
N MET A 39 10.01 18.74 -15.05
CA MET A 39 10.20 17.31 -14.89
C MET A 39 9.06 16.64 -14.13
N VAL A 40 8.82 15.37 -14.47
CA VAL A 40 7.93 14.49 -13.72
C VAL A 40 8.77 13.39 -13.10
N VAL A 41 8.71 13.26 -11.78
CA VAL A 41 9.20 12.10 -11.05
C VAL A 41 7.99 11.23 -10.78
N ARG A 42 7.89 10.10 -11.47
CA ARG A 42 6.85 9.11 -11.21
C ARG A 42 7.42 7.96 -10.39
N VAL A 43 6.63 7.42 -9.49
CA VAL A 43 7.10 6.37 -8.60
C VAL A 43 5.96 5.53 -8.04
N GLY A 44 6.21 4.23 -7.88
CA GLY A 44 5.30 3.32 -7.19
C GLY A 44 5.31 3.55 -5.67
N SER A 45 4.17 3.90 -5.08
CA SER A 45 4.01 4.07 -3.63
C SER A 45 3.10 3.02 -3.00
N GLY A 46 3.15 2.92 -1.68
CA GLY A 46 2.24 2.10 -0.88
C GLY A 46 2.60 0.63 -0.79
N ALA A 47 1.91 -0.05 0.12
CA ALA A 47 2.17 -1.45 0.43
C ALA A 47 1.48 -2.39 -0.56
N VAL A 48 2.19 -3.44 -0.99
CA VAL A 48 1.64 -4.54 -1.78
C VAL A 48 2.37 -5.84 -1.45
N ARG A 49 1.60 -6.92 -1.26
CA ARG A 49 2.10 -8.32 -1.18
C ARG A 49 3.25 -8.53 -0.19
N SER A 50 3.24 -7.84 0.94
CA SER A 50 4.23 -8.02 2.00
C SER A 50 5.67 -7.79 1.54
N ALA A 51 5.88 -6.77 0.71
CA ALA A 51 7.19 -6.40 0.16
C ALA A 51 8.20 -5.86 1.21
N GLY A 52 7.82 -5.81 2.49
CA GLY A 52 8.67 -5.41 3.58
C GLY A 52 8.95 -3.89 3.64
N PRO A 53 9.91 -3.47 4.47
CA PRO A 53 10.03 -2.09 4.93
C PRO A 53 10.58 -1.10 3.90
N HIS A 54 11.39 -1.54 2.92
CA HIS A 54 12.03 -0.66 1.93
C HIS A 54 11.30 -0.61 0.57
N HIS A 55 10.06 -1.12 0.52
CA HIS A 55 9.31 -1.23 -0.72
C HIS A 55 7.85 -0.86 -0.55
N SER A 56 7.42 -0.45 0.64
CA SER A 56 5.99 -0.31 0.98
C SER A 56 5.65 1.08 1.49
N GLY A 57 6.63 1.97 1.55
CA GLY A 57 6.45 3.28 2.14
C GLY A 57 5.56 4.20 1.31
N THR A 58 4.86 5.06 2.03
CA THR A 58 4.11 6.19 1.48
C THR A 58 4.51 7.44 2.25
N TYR A 59 5.31 8.29 1.59
CA TYR A 59 6.00 9.43 2.22
C TYR A 59 5.54 10.79 1.67
N HIS A 60 4.35 10.87 1.09
CA HIS A 60 3.83 12.13 0.51
C HIS A 60 3.88 13.34 1.44
N PRO A 61 3.68 13.26 2.78
CA PRO A 61 3.76 14.45 3.62
C PRO A 61 5.15 15.06 3.65
N ALA A 62 6.20 14.22 3.66
CA ALA A 62 7.59 14.69 3.67
C ALA A 62 7.94 15.46 2.39
N TRP A 63 7.43 15.00 1.24
CA TRP A 63 7.65 15.66 -0.04
C TRP A 63 6.75 16.89 -0.23
N ALA A 64 5.51 16.84 0.24
CA ALA A 64 4.57 17.95 0.21
C ALA A 64 5.06 19.17 1.03
N HIS A 65 5.87 18.91 2.06
CA HIS A 65 6.47 19.97 2.89
C HIS A 65 7.54 20.80 2.16
N ILE A 66 8.02 20.38 0.99
CA ILE A 66 9.10 21.06 0.26
C ILE A 66 8.49 22.12 -0.69
N PRO A 67 8.76 23.42 -0.49
CA PRO A 67 8.27 24.46 -1.38
C PRO A 67 8.85 24.31 -2.80
N GLY A 68 8.00 24.55 -3.80
CA GLY A 68 8.35 24.42 -5.22
C GLY A 68 8.15 23.03 -5.81
N LEU A 69 7.79 22.03 -4.99
CA LEU A 69 7.28 20.74 -5.49
C LEU A 69 5.76 20.77 -5.63
N ILE A 70 5.29 20.11 -6.68
CA ILE A 70 3.90 19.67 -6.80
C ILE A 70 3.86 18.17 -6.49
N VAL A 71 2.95 17.73 -5.62
CA VAL A 71 2.83 16.32 -5.20
C VAL A 71 1.41 15.82 -5.44
N CYS A 72 1.24 14.79 -6.26
CA CYS A 72 -0.08 14.22 -6.59
C CYS A 72 -0.12 12.70 -6.48
N LEU A 73 -1.31 12.17 -6.13
CA LEU A 73 -1.62 10.77 -5.87
C LEU A 73 -2.91 10.40 -6.63
N PRO A 74 -2.83 9.98 -7.92
CA PRO A 74 -4.00 9.58 -8.69
C PRO A 74 -4.72 8.38 -8.05
N SER A 75 -6.05 8.39 -8.04
CA SER A 75 -6.86 7.28 -7.52
C SER A 75 -7.51 6.44 -8.63
N THR A 76 -7.71 7.00 -9.84
CA THR A 76 -8.35 6.29 -10.97
C THR A 76 -7.52 6.36 -12.25
N PRO A 77 -7.77 5.48 -13.25
CA PRO A 77 -7.13 5.60 -14.57
C PRO A 77 -7.35 6.95 -15.26
N ALA A 78 -8.51 7.58 -15.08
CA ALA A 78 -8.79 8.93 -15.59
C ALA A 78 -7.89 9.97 -14.90
N ASP A 79 -7.77 9.91 -13.56
CA ASP A 79 -6.90 10.80 -12.79
C ASP A 79 -5.43 10.60 -13.15
N ALA A 80 -4.98 9.35 -13.31
CA ALA A 80 -3.62 9.05 -13.74
C ALA A 80 -3.29 9.66 -15.11
N LYS A 81 -4.19 9.49 -16.10
CA LYS A 81 -4.04 10.15 -17.41
C LYS A 81 -4.04 11.67 -17.27
N GLY A 82 -5.02 12.23 -16.58
CA GLY A 82 -5.24 13.68 -16.51
C GLY A 82 -4.15 14.43 -15.75
N LEU A 83 -3.71 13.89 -14.62
CA LEU A 83 -2.62 14.45 -13.82
C LEU A 83 -1.28 14.32 -14.55
N MET A 84 -0.99 13.18 -15.19
CA MET A 84 0.23 13.02 -15.99
C MET A 84 0.26 14.02 -17.15
N LYS A 85 -0.84 14.17 -17.90
CA LYS A 85 -0.92 15.16 -18.99
C LYS A 85 -0.76 16.60 -18.49
N THR A 86 -1.25 16.89 -17.29
CA THR A 86 -1.05 18.20 -16.65
C THR A 86 0.41 18.39 -16.22
N ALA A 87 1.03 17.35 -15.65
CA ALA A 87 2.44 17.33 -15.24
C ALA A 87 3.39 17.55 -16.41
N LEU A 88 3.11 16.94 -17.57
CA LEU A 88 3.91 17.13 -18.78
C LEU A 88 3.91 18.58 -19.29
N ASN A 89 2.90 19.37 -18.94
CA ASN A 89 2.83 20.79 -19.27
C ASN A 89 3.36 21.72 -18.16
N ALA A 90 3.63 21.18 -16.96
CA ALA A 90 4.13 21.95 -15.83
C ALA A 90 5.56 22.47 -16.06
N ARG A 91 5.87 23.63 -15.48
CA ARG A 91 7.22 24.25 -15.55
C ARG A 91 8.04 23.99 -14.29
N ASP A 92 7.38 23.49 -13.26
CA ASP A 92 7.93 23.16 -11.95
C ASP A 92 7.95 21.62 -11.79
N PRO A 93 8.83 21.08 -10.92
CA PRO A 93 8.93 19.65 -10.71
C PRO A 93 7.66 19.05 -10.09
N VAL A 94 7.17 17.98 -10.70
CA VAL A 94 6.00 17.23 -10.25
C VAL A 94 6.43 15.86 -9.74
N LEU A 95 6.09 15.53 -8.50
CA LEU A 95 6.18 14.20 -7.93
C LEU A 95 4.82 13.51 -8.01
N MET A 96 4.71 12.51 -8.86
CA MET A 96 3.51 11.72 -9.06
C MET A 96 3.67 10.36 -8.38
N LEU A 97 3.01 10.21 -7.23
CA LEU A 97 3.06 9.02 -6.40
C LEU A 97 1.91 8.08 -6.80
N GLU A 98 2.22 7.06 -7.58
CA GLU A 98 1.23 6.13 -8.11
C GLU A 98 1.10 4.93 -7.16
N THR A 99 -0.06 4.75 -6.53
CA THR A 99 -0.26 3.63 -5.61
C THR A 99 -0.20 2.29 -6.34
N LYS A 100 0.76 1.43 -5.99
CA LYS A 100 1.04 0.18 -6.71
C LYS A 100 -0.15 -0.77 -6.77
N ALA A 101 -0.99 -0.78 -5.74
CA ALA A 101 -2.21 -1.60 -5.69
C ALA A 101 -3.20 -1.25 -6.82
N LEU A 102 -3.10 -0.04 -7.39
CA LEU A 102 -4.01 0.44 -8.44
C LEU A 102 -3.49 0.22 -9.87
N PHE A 103 -2.26 -0.27 -10.08
CA PHE A 103 -1.72 -0.42 -11.44
C PHE A 103 -2.54 -1.34 -12.35
N ALA A 104 -3.13 -2.40 -11.79
CA ALA A 104 -3.99 -3.32 -12.53
C ALA A 104 -5.45 -2.86 -12.60
N SER A 105 -5.80 -1.72 -11.98
CA SER A 105 -7.17 -1.22 -11.96
C SER A 105 -7.62 -0.80 -13.36
N LYS A 106 -8.91 -1.04 -13.65
CA LYS A 106 -9.55 -0.63 -14.90
C LYS A 106 -10.67 0.33 -14.58
N GLY A 107 -10.87 1.31 -15.45
CA GLY A 107 -11.88 2.33 -15.30
C GLY A 107 -12.06 3.09 -16.61
N MET A 108 -13.13 3.87 -16.70
CA MET A 108 -13.37 4.70 -17.87
C MET A 108 -12.27 5.77 -17.97
N VAL A 109 -11.68 5.91 -19.15
CA VAL A 109 -10.67 6.94 -19.44
C VAL A 109 -11.19 7.82 -20.56
N PRO A 110 -11.34 9.14 -20.36
CA PRO A 110 -11.82 10.03 -21.41
C PRO A 110 -10.95 9.93 -22.67
N ALA A 111 -11.58 9.83 -23.84
CA ALA A 111 -10.87 9.85 -25.12
C ALA A 111 -10.23 11.22 -25.39
N GLY A 112 -9.20 11.26 -26.23
CA GLY A 112 -8.54 12.51 -26.61
C GLY A 112 -7.81 13.22 -25.45
N ASP A 113 -7.86 14.55 -25.47
CA ASP A 113 -7.22 15.41 -24.47
C ASP A 113 -8.01 15.45 -23.17
N HIS A 114 -7.34 15.14 -22.06
CA HIS A 114 -7.90 15.14 -20.72
C HIS A 114 -6.83 15.62 -19.76
N TYR A 115 -7.18 16.63 -18.96
CA TYR A 115 -6.30 17.26 -18.00
C TYR A 115 -7.04 17.37 -16.67
N VAL A 116 -6.34 17.09 -15.58
CA VAL A 116 -6.82 17.28 -14.22
C VAL A 116 -5.89 18.31 -13.57
N PRO A 117 -6.39 19.52 -13.24
CA PRO A 117 -5.57 20.54 -12.60
C PRO A 117 -5.03 20.06 -11.26
N PHE A 118 -3.79 20.47 -10.93
CA PHE A 118 -3.26 20.29 -9.58
C PHE A 118 -4.02 21.14 -8.57
N GLY A 119 -4.17 20.63 -7.35
CA GLY A 119 -4.89 21.34 -6.28
C GLY A 119 -6.40 21.39 -6.50
N VAL A 120 -6.97 20.46 -7.28
CA VAL A 120 -8.42 20.33 -7.48
C VAL A 120 -8.85 18.92 -7.10
N ALA A 121 -9.52 18.80 -5.96
CA ALA A 121 -10.11 17.56 -5.48
C ALA A 121 -11.37 17.18 -6.29
N ARG A 122 -11.88 15.98 -6.06
CA ARG A 122 -13.14 15.48 -6.65
C ARG A 122 -14.02 14.91 -5.56
N ILE A 123 -15.31 15.28 -5.56
CA ILE A 123 -16.33 14.53 -4.84
C ILE A 123 -16.56 13.20 -5.60
N ALA A 124 -16.03 12.10 -5.06
CA ALA A 124 -16.16 10.77 -5.63
C ALA A 124 -17.52 10.12 -5.32
N ARG A 125 -18.15 10.55 -4.23
CA ARG A 125 -19.50 10.16 -3.82
C ARG A 125 -20.11 11.30 -3.01
N GLU A 126 -21.31 11.73 -3.36
CA GLU A 126 -22.07 12.74 -2.57
C GLU A 126 -22.57 12.14 -1.26
N GLY A 127 -22.64 12.96 -0.22
CA GLY A 127 -23.25 12.58 1.06
C GLY A 127 -23.58 13.78 1.96
N SER A 128 -24.11 13.50 3.16
CA SER A 128 -24.62 14.52 4.08
C SER A 128 -24.36 14.25 5.57
N ASP A 129 -23.92 13.06 5.96
CA ASP A 129 -23.73 12.68 7.37
C ASP A 129 -22.29 12.78 7.86
N LEU A 130 -21.33 12.59 6.96
CA LEU A 130 -19.89 12.61 7.24
C LEU A 130 -19.12 12.80 5.94
N THR A 131 -18.08 13.64 5.98
CA THR A 131 -17.07 13.73 4.92
C THR A 131 -15.92 12.78 5.22
N ILE A 132 -15.55 11.95 4.24
CA ILE A 132 -14.30 11.18 4.21
C ILE A 132 -13.37 11.80 3.17
N ALA A 133 -12.22 12.34 3.59
CA ALA A 133 -11.19 12.85 2.68
C ALA A 133 -10.02 11.85 2.57
N SER A 134 -9.64 11.49 1.34
CA SER A 134 -8.63 10.45 1.08
C SER A 134 -7.94 10.66 -0.27
N ALA A 135 -6.83 9.95 -0.52
CA ALA A 135 -6.16 9.90 -1.83
C ALA A 135 -5.75 8.46 -2.19
N GLY A 136 -5.32 8.25 -3.44
CA GLY A 136 -4.78 6.97 -3.91
C GLY A 136 -5.74 5.79 -3.72
N GLN A 137 -5.22 4.63 -3.30
CA GLN A 137 -6.03 3.42 -3.13
C GLN A 137 -7.11 3.53 -2.05
N LEU A 138 -6.89 4.37 -1.04
CA LEU A 138 -7.82 4.49 0.08
C LEU A 138 -9.13 5.19 -0.31
N VAL A 139 -9.18 5.88 -1.45
CA VAL A 139 -10.44 6.37 -2.03
C VAL A 139 -11.39 5.20 -2.33
N HIS A 140 -10.88 4.11 -2.91
CA HIS A 140 -11.70 2.91 -3.19
C HIS A 140 -12.17 2.23 -1.92
N ARG A 141 -11.29 2.13 -0.91
CA ARG A 141 -11.65 1.60 0.41
C ARG A 141 -12.68 2.46 1.14
N ALA A 142 -12.61 3.79 0.97
CA ALA A 142 -13.60 4.72 1.49
C ALA A 142 -14.95 4.58 0.78
N LEU A 143 -14.96 4.37 -0.54
CA LEU A 143 -16.18 4.10 -1.30
C LEU A 143 -16.83 2.76 -0.88
N GLU A 144 -16.04 1.70 -0.71
CA GLU A 144 -16.52 0.43 -0.16
C GLU A 144 -17.12 0.60 1.24
N ALA A 145 -16.47 1.37 2.11
CA ALA A 145 -16.97 1.68 3.45
C ALA A 145 -18.26 2.50 3.42
N ALA A 146 -18.35 3.48 2.52
CA ALA A 146 -19.55 4.30 2.32
C ALA A 146 -20.75 3.46 1.88
N GLU A 147 -20.54 2.43 1.04
CA GLU A 147 -21.60 1.52 0.62
C GLU A 147 -22.11 0.65 1.78
N ILE A 148 -21.20 0.12 2.61
CA ILE A 148 -21.58 -0.63 3.82
C ILE A 148 -22.41 0.26 4.76
N LEU A 149 -21.96 1.49 5.00
CA LEU A 149 -22.64 2.45 5.89
C LEU A 149 -23.98 2.94 5.32
N ALA A 150 -24.15 2.96 3.99
CA ALA A 150 -25.43 3.25 3.36
C ALA A 150 -26.50 2.20 3.71
N GLY A 151 -26.10 0.93 3.87
CA GLY A 151 -26.98 -0.14 4.39
C GLY A 151 -27.45 0.10 5.83
N GLU A 152 -26.77 0.96 6.59
CA GLU A 152 -27.15 1.43 7.93
C GLU A 152 -27.92 2.77 7.89
N GLY A 153 -28.22 3.29 6.70
CA GLY A 153 -28.91 4.57 6.52
C GLY A 153 -28.01 5.80 6.62
N LEU A 154 -26.68 5.65 6.55
CA LEU A 154 -25.75 6.77 6.58
C LEU A 154 -25.34 7.23 5.18
N SER A 155 -25.37 8.54 4.97
CA SER A 155 -25.03 9.21 3.72
C SER A 155 -23.60 9.78 3.78
N ILE A 156 -22.61 9.02 3.30
CA ILE A 156 -21.19 9.38 3.40
C ILE A 156 -20.69 10.10 2.13
N GLU A 157 -20.16 11.30 2.31
CA GLU A 157 -19.45 12.01 1.24
C GLU A 157 -18.00 11.52 1.17
N VAL A 158 -17.51 11.19 -0.02
CA VAL A 158 -16.11 10.80 -0.24
C VAL A 158 -15.43 11.82 -1.14
N VAL A 159 -14.42 12.50 -0.60
CA VAL A 159 -13.58 13.48 -1.29
C VAL A 159 -12.25 12.82 -1.64
N ASP A 160 -11.97 12.73 -2.94
CA ASP A 160 -10.68 12.33 -3.47
C ASP A 160 -9.80 13.57 -3.65
N LEU A 161 -8.76 13.68 -2.83
CA LEU A 161 -7.87 14.84 -2.78
C LEU A 161 -7.11 15.04 -4.09
N ARG A 162 -6.71 13.94 -4.77
CA ARG A 162 -5.85 13.89 -5.98
C ARG A 162 -4.45 14.51 -5.84
N THR A 163 -4.35 15.71 -5.30
CA THR A 163 -3.13 16.49 -5.09
C THR A 163 -2.94 16.70 -3.59
N ILE A 164 -1.72 16.47 -3.10
CA ILE A 164 -1.34 16.71 -1.70
C ILE A 164 -0.66 18.07 -1.58
N GLN A 165 0.10 18.48 -2.59
CA GLN A 165 0.69 19.82 -2.65
C GLN A 165 0.54 20.40 -4.06
N PRO A 166 -0.20 21.50 -4.24
CA PRO A 166 -1.05 22.16 -3.25
C PRO A 166 -2.30 21.32 -2.90
N LEU A 167 -2.73 21.39 -1.63
CA LEU A 167 -3.92 20.71 -1.15
C LEU A 167 -5.19 21.55 -1.39
N ASP A 168 -6.26 20.93 -1.89
CA ASP A 168 -7.56 21.58 -2.08
C ASP A 168 -8.38 21.60 -0.78
N ILE A 169 -7.99 22.50 0.12
CA ILE A 169 -8.64 22.66 1.43
C ILE A 169 -10.07 23.18 1.27
N ASP A 170 -10.33 24.04 0.28
CA ASP A 170 -11.63 24.67 0.07
C ASP A 170 -12.73 23.66 -0.25
N THR A 171 -12.44 22.67 -1.12
CA THR A 171 -13.38 21.58 -1.40
C THR A 171 -13.69 20.77 -0.15
N VAL A 172 -12.68 20.46 0.68
CA VAL A 172 -12.90 19.73 1.94
C VAL A 172 -13.71 20.57 2.92
N ALA A 173 -13.43 21.86 3.06
CA ALA A 173 -14.17 22.77 3.94
C ALA A 173 -15.63 22.94 3.50
N ALA A 174 -15.88 23.05 2.19
CA ALA A 174 -17.24 23.08 1.63
C ALA A 174 -18.01 21.79 1.92
N SER A 175 -17.35 20.63 1.80
CA SER A 175 -17.91 19.33 2.18
C SER A 175 -18.24 19.27 3.68
N VAL A 176 -17.34 19.73 4.55
CA VAL A 176 -17.55 19.78 6.00
C VAL A 176 -18.71 20.69 6.39
N ARG A 177 -18.88 21.85 5.75
CA ARG A 177 -20.05 22.73 5.97
C ARG A 177 -21.39 22.03 5.70
N LYS A 178 -21.40 21.02 4.84
CA LYS A 178 -22.58 20.21 4.52
C LYS A 178 -22.78 19.04 5.48
N THR A 179 -21.70 18.41 5.92
CA THR A 179 -21.76 17.13 6.68
C THR A 179 -21.50 17.28 8.18
N HIS A 180 -20.99 18.45 8.59
CA HIS A 180 -20.59 18.83 9.94
C HIS A 180 -19.51 17.95 10.58
N ARG A 181 -18.90 17.02 9.84
CA ARG A 181 -17.94 16.05 10.37
C ARG A 181 -16.92 15.64 9.33
N LEU A 182 -15.68 15.43 9.76
CA LEU A 182 -14.58 14.99 8.88
C LEU A 182 -13.86 13.77 9.45
N LEU A 183 -13.65 12.78 8.59
CA LEU A 183 -12.69 11.70 8.76
C LEU A 183 -11.64 11.79 7.65
N VAL A 184 -10.38 12.02 8.01
CA VAL A 184 -9.27 11.93 7.06
C VAL A 184 -8.70 10.51 7.08
N VAL A 185 -8.63 9.88 5.91
CA VAL A 185 -8.12 8.53 5.71
C VAL A 185 -6.85 8.63 4.86
N ASP A 186 -5.71 8.26 5.43
CA ASP A 186 -4.40 8.42 4.79
C ASP A 186 -3.58 7.12 4.87
N GLU A 187 -2.86 6.78 3.80
CA GLU A 187 -1.93 5.63 3.82
C GLU A 187 -0.59 6.02 4.46
N GLY A 188 -0.30 7.33 4.52
CA GLY A 188 0.82 7.88 5.28
C GLY A 188 0.63 7.75 6.79
N TYR A 189 1.66 8.16 7.52
CA TYR A 189 1.66 8.09 8.98
C TYR A 189 0.94 9.28 9.62
N ALA A 190 0.45 9.06 10.84
CA ALA A 190 -0.32 10.03 11.61
C ALA A 190 0.41 11.34 11.94
N MET A 191 1.67 11.21 12.37
CA MET A 191 2.47 12.32 12.85
C MET A 191 2.97 13.14 11.67
N PHE A 192 2.71 14.45 11.69
CA PHE A 192 3.06 15.36 10.60
C PHE A 192 2.49 14.93 9.22
N GLY A 193 1.40 14.16 9.23
CA GLY A 193 0.72 13.67 8.03
C GLY A 193 -0.38 14.60 7.52
N VAL A 194 -0.97 14.26 6.36
CA VAL A 194 -2.01 15.09 5.70
C VAL A 194 -3.22 15.30 6.60
N GLY A 195 -3.61 14.30 7.39
CA GLY A 195 -4.69 14.44 8.34
C GLY A 195 -4.44 15.55 9.37
N ALA A 196 -3.19 15.79 9.78
CA ALA A 196 -2.88 16.88 10.72
C ALA A 196 -3.10 18.26 10.05
N GLU A 197 -2.62 18.41 8.82
CA GLU A 197 -2.78 19.64 8.03
C GLU A 197 -4.25 19.96 7.75
N LEU A 198 -5.03 18.97 7.28
CA LEU A 198 -6.47 19.13 7.06
C LEU A 198 -7.20 19.44 8.35
N ALA A 199 -6.90 18.74 9.45
CA ALA A 199 -7.57 19.01 10.72
C ALA A 199 -7.36 20.45 11.19
N GLN A 200 -6.13 20.97 11.08
CA GLN A 200 -5.84 22.35 11.45
C GLN A 200 -6.48 23.35 10.47
N SER A 201 -6.40 23.09 9.17
CA SER A 201 -7.02 23.94 8.15
C SER A 201 -8.54 24.06 8.33
N ILE A 202 -9.20 22.96 8.70
CA ILE A 202 -10.64 22.97 8.98
C ILE A 202 -10.96 23.69 10.28
N ASN A 203 -10.12 23.60 11.30
CA ASN A 203 -10.26 24.47 12.49
C ASN A 203 -10.11 25.95 12.16
N GLU A 204 -9.33 26.31 11.15
CA GLU A 204 -9.17 27.72 10.75
C GLU A 204 -10.33 28.23 9.89
N LEU A 205 -10.91 27.37 9.05
CA LEU A 205 -11.87 27.78 8.01
C LEU A 205 -13.33 27.40 8.26
N ALA A 206 -13.57 26.38 9.10
CA ALA A 206 -14.89 25.78 9.29
C ALA A 206 -15.06 25.16 10.70
N PHE A 207 -14.43 25.73 11.72
CA PHE A 207 -14.52 25.21 13.09
C PHE A 207 -15.96 25.20 13.63
N ASP A 208 -16.69 26.30 13.44
CA ASP A 208 -18.07 26.45 13.94
C ASP A 208 -19.07 25.50 13.25
N GLU A 209 -18.64 24.86 12.16
CA GLU A 209 -19.44 23.93 11.37
C GLU A 209 -19.26 22.48 11.85
N LEU A 210 -18.29 22.22 12.72
CA LEU A 210 -17.97 20.89 13.21
C LEU A 210 -18.84 20.48 14.41
N ASP A 211 -19.57 19.38 14.26
CA ASP A 211 -20.32 18.70 15.33
C ASP A 211 -19.42 17.77 16.19
N GLY A 212 -18.11 17.76 15.94
CA GLY A 212 -17.17 16.88 16.62
C GLY A 212 -15.73 17.05 16.11
N PRO A 213 -14.75 16.42 16.76
CA PRO A 213 -13.36 16.52 16.35
C PRO A 213 -13.15 15.91 14.97
N VAL A 214 -12.23 16.50 14.18
CA VAL A 214 -11.72 15.88 12.95
C VAL A 214 -11.06 14.54 13.31
N ALA A 215 -11.65 13.45 12.82
CA ALA A 215 -11.11 12.11 13.01
C ALA A 215 -10.02 11.81 11.97
N ARG A 216 -9.04 10.99 12.36
CA ARG A 216 -7.91 10.62 11.51
C ARG A 216 -7.66 9.14 11.60
N LEU A 217 -7.55 8.49 10.44
CA LEU A 217 -7.22 7.08 10.30
C LEU A 217 -6.02 6.95 9.35
N HIS A 218 -5.02 6.22 9.79
CA HIS A 218 -3.71 6.16 9.14
C HIS A 218 -3.03 4.84 9.41
N THR A 219 -2.06 4.51 8.57
CA THR A 219 -1.17 3.37 8.77
C THR A 219 -0.43 3.48 10.11
N ASP A 220 -0.28 2.36 10.82
CA ASP A 220 0.45 2.34 12.09
C ASP A 220 1.92 2.79 11.90
N PRO A 221 2.51 3.57 12.82
CA PRO A 221 3.84 4.17 12.65
C PRO A 221 4.96 3.16 12.99
N VAL A 222 5.00 2.05 12.26
CA VAL A 222 6.00 1.00 12.37
C VAL A 222 6.57 0.67 10.99
N PRO A 223 7.77 0.09 10.88
CA PRO A 223 8.26 -0.42 9.60
C PRO A 223 7.32 -1.48 9.04
N HIS A 224 7.08 -1.46 7.72
CA HIS A 224 6.20 -2.44 7.07
C HIS A 224 6.71 -3.87 7.29
N PRO A 225 5.93 -4.73 7.96
CA PRO A 225 6.35 -6.09 8.25
C PRO A 225 6.22 -6.99 7.02
N PHE A 226 7.08 -8.01 6.93
CA PHE A 226 6.98 -9.04 5.90
C PHE A 226 5.86 -10.06 6.17
N ALA A 227 5.46 -10.25 7.43
CA ALA A 227 4.40 -11.19 7.77
C ALA A 227 3.03 -10.66 7.28
N PRO A 228 2.28 -11.40 6.43
CA PRO A 228 1.02 -10.89 5.87
C PRO A 228 -0.04 -10.55 6.92
N SER A 229 -0.07 -11.25 8.04
CA SER A 229 -0.99 -10.96 9.15
C SER A 229 -0.68 -9.62 9.83
N LEU A 230 0.60 -9.29 10.00
CA LEU A 230 1.03 -8.03 10.60
C LEU A 230 0.85 -6.87 9.62
N GLU A 231 1.12 -7.07 8.33
CA GLU A 231 0.92 -6.04 7.30
C GLU A 231 -0.57 -5.66 7.21
N ARG A 232 -1.47 -6.65 7.18
CA ARG A 232 -2.92 -6.40 7.20
C ARG A 232 -3.39 -5.68 8.47
N ALA A 233 -2.75 -5.93 9.61
CA ALA A 233 -3.10 -5.25 10.86
C ALA A 233 -2.60 -3.80 10.90
N MET A 234 -1.48 -3.52 10.24
CA MET A 234 -0.86 -2.19 10.15
C MET A 234 -1.58 -1.28 9.15
N LEU A 235 -2.02 -1.82 8.01
CA LEU A 235 -2.61 -1.05 6.91
C LEU A 235 -4.05 -0.63 7.18
N VAL A 236 -4.46 0.46 6.53
CA VAL A 236 -5.84 0.95 6.57
C VAL A 236 -6.72 0.12 5.63
N GLY A 237 -7.59 -0.70 6.22
CA GLY A 237 -8.60 -1.49 5.49
C GLY A 237 -10.02 -0.91 5.60
N THR A 238 -10.92 -1.40 4.74
CA THR A 238 -12.34 -1.00 4.69
C THR A 238 -13.03 -1.12 6.05
N GLU A 239 -12.83 -2.20 6.78
CA GLU A 239 -13.41 -2.38 8.12
C GLU A 239 -12.94 -1.33 9.13
N ALA A 240 -11.67 -0.91 9.04
CA ALA A 240 -11.13 0.14 9.90
C ALA A 240 -11.78 1.50 9.56
N ILE A 241 -11.98 1.79 8.28
CA ILE A 241 -12.69 2.99 7.81
C ILE A 241 -14.13 2.99 8.31
N VAL A 242 -14.86 1.87 8.16
CA VAL A 242 -16.25 1.74 8.66
C VAL A 242 -16.31 2.02 10.17
N ARG A 243 -15.41 1.42 10.97
CA ARG A 243 -15.36 1.67 12.42
C ARG A 243 -15.06 3.13 12.75
N ALA A 244 -14.06 3.72 12.11
CA ALA A 244 -13.67 5.11 12.33
C ALA A 244 -14.79 6.08 11.90
N ALA A 245 -15.48 5.80 10.80
CA ALA A 245 -16.59 6.60 10.30
C ALA A 245 -17.79 6.59 11.27
N ARG A 246 -18.16 5.42 11.83
CA ARG A 246 -19.21 5.36 12.87
C ARG A 246 -18.84 6.20 14.09
N ARG A 247 -17.58 6.15 14.52
CA ARG A 247 -17.09 6.93 15.66
C ARG A 247 -17.08 8.42 15.35
N ALA A 248 -16.56 8.81 14.19
CA ALA A 248 -16.58 10.20 13.73
C ALA A 248 -18.01 10.73 13.66
N ARG A 249 -18.95 9.95 13.09
CA ARG A 249 -20.38 10.29 13.02
C ARG A 249 -21.02 10.50 14.41
N ALA A 250 -20.56 9.76 15.41
CA ALA A 250 -20.99 9.90 16.80
C ALA A 250 -20.27 11.06 17.55
N GLY A 251 -19.43 11.85 16.88
CA GLY A 251 -18.70 12.97 17.50
C GLY A 251 -17.43 12.53 18.24
N HIS A 252 -16.84 11.40 17.86
CA HIS A 252 -15.64 10.86 18.51
C HIS A 252 -14.50 10.63 17.51
N ALA A 253 -13.29 11.03 17.90
CA ALA A 253 -12.06 10.70 17.19
C ALA A 253 -11.18 9.78 18.05
N ASP A 254 -10.53 8.80 17.42
CA ASP A 254 -9.58 7.94 18.13
C ASP A 254 -8.26 8.67 18.38
N PRO A 255 -7.67 8.51 19.58
CA PRO A 255 -6.39 9.12 19.88
C PRO A 255 -5.30 8.48 19.02
N ILE A 256 -4.39 9.31 18.53
CA ILE A 256 -3.27 8.85 17.72
C ILE A 256 -2.24 8.15 18.58
N ARG A 257 -1.80 6.98 18.12
CA ARG A 257 -0.64 6.28 18.67
C ARG A 257 0.63 7.05 18.34
N ARG A 258 1.16 7.79 19.32
CA ARG A 258 2.36 8.63 19.14
C ARG A 258 3.68 7.87 19.32
N ASN A 259 3.74 6.88 20.22
CA ASN A 259 5.01 6.26 20.65
C ASN A 259 4.98 4.72 20.69
N GLY A 260 4.09 4.05 19.94
CA GLY A 260 3.87 2.60 20.05
C GLY A 260 3.39 2.12 21.44
N ARG A 261 3.14 3.05 22.35
CA ARG A 261 2.58 2.86 23.69
C ARG A 261 1.25 3.60 23.73
N ASP A 262 0.15 2.87 23.82
CA ASP A 262 -1.13 3.47 24.19
C ASP A 262 -1.04 3.95 25.64
N ALA A 263 -1.65 5.09 25.97
CA ALA A 263 -1.85 5.53 27.36
C ALA A 263 -2.72 4.54 28.20
N ARG A 264 -3.23 3.48 27.57
CA ARG A 264 -3.94 2.35 28.17
C ARG A 264 -3.21 1.01 28.07
N SER A 265 -2.00 1.01 27.51
CA SER A 265 -1.12 -0.16 27.47
C SER A 265 0.28 0.32 27.85
N ALA A 266 0.51 0.43 29.17
CA ALA A 266 1.85 0.18 29.65
C ALA A 266 2.24 -1.19 29.09
N ALA A 267 3.28 -1.25 28.27
CA ALA A 267 3.83 -2.52 27.84
C ALA A 267 4.04 -3.34 29.12
N ALA A 268 3.30 -4.44 29.26
CA ALA A 268 3.62 -5.42 30.27
C ALA A 268 5.11 -5.76 30.08
N PRO A 269 5.88 -5.92 31.17
CA PRO A 269 7.28 -6.31 31.04
C PRO A 269 7.33 -7.52 30.11
N VAL A 270 8.10 -7.43 29.03
CA VAL A 270 8.31 -8.58 28.15
C VAL A 270 9.06 -9.62 28.97
N GLU A 271 8.31 -10.52 29.59
CA GLU A 271 8.88 -11.73 30.17
C GLU A 271 9.40 -12.56 28.99
N ARG A 272 10.69 -12.92 29.03
CA ARG A 272 11.30 -13.75 27.99
C ARG A 272 10.43 -15.00 27.80
N PRO A 273 10.06 -15.38 26.58
CA PRO A 273 9.10 -16.47 26.39
C PRO A 273 9.63 -17.75 27.05
N ARG A 274 8.86 -18.28 28.00
CA ARG A 274 8.98 -19.69 28.35
C ARG A 274 8.35 -20.49 27.22
N THR A 275 9.12 -21.41 26.65
CA THR A 275 8.68 -22.32 25.60
C THR A 275 7.54 -23.19 26.11
N THR A 276 6.36 -23.04 25.52
CA THR A 276 5.26 -23.99 25.71
C THR A 276 4.77 -24.45 24.34
N PRO A 277 4.45 -25.74 24.13
CA PRO A 277 4.17 -26.29 22.81
C PRO A 277 2.87 -25.73 22.22
N VAL A 278 2.88 -25.42 20.92
CA VAL A 278 1.71 -24.92 20.19
C VAL A 278 0.81 -26.09 19.80
N VAL A 279 -0.45 -26.05 20.22
CA VAL A 279 -1.53 -26.90 19.67
C VAL A 279 -2.12 -26.18 18.45
N ARG A 280 -2.16 -26.88 17.30
CA ARG A 280 -2.56 -26.36 16.00
C ARG A 280 -4.09 -26.44 15.81
N ALA A 281 -4.72 -25.32 15.48
CA ALA A 281 -6.12 -25.26 15.01
C ALA A 281 -6.19 -25.55 13.49
N PRO A 282 -7.32 -26.07 12.97
CA PRO A 282 -7.38 -26.64 11.62
C PRO A 282 -7.46 -25.58 10.50
N ALA A 283 -6.94 -25.94 9.34
CA ALA A 283 -6.82 -25.09 8.15
C ALA A 283 -8.11 -25.07 7.30
N PRO A 284 -8.41 -23.97 6.57
CA PRO A 284 -9.51 -23.91 5.61
C PRO A 284 -9.15 -24.66 4.31
N ALA A 285 -10.16 -25.24 3.67
CA ALA A 285 -10.00 -26.12 2.51
C ALA A 285 -9.64 -25.36 1.21
N PRO A 286 -8.71 -25.88 0.37
CA PRO A 286 -8.41 -25.35 -0.95
C PRO A 286 -9.19 -26.05 -2.09
N ALA A 287 -9.36 -25.31 -3.19
CA ALA A 287 -9.97 -25.74 -4.46
C ALA A 287 -9.04 -26.70 -5.25
N PRO A 288 -9.56 -27.48 -6.22
CA PRO A 288 -9.05 -28.82 -6.54
C PRO A 288 -7.80 -28.83 -7.41
N GLU A 289 -6.87 -29.72 -7.04
CA GLU A 289 -5.64 -30.07 -7.77
C GLU A 289 -5.67 -31.55 -8.17
N ILE A 290 -4.92 -31.89 -9.21
CA ILE A 290 -4.79 -33.24 -9.79
C ILE A 290 -4.30 -34.21 -8.71
N ALA A 291 -5.05 -35.29 -8.48
CA ALA A 291 -4.78 -36.28 -7.45
C ALA A 291 -3.46 -37.03 -7.72
N VAL A 292 -2.49 -36.84 -6.84
CA VAL A 292 -1.28 -37.66 -6.74
C VAL A 292 -1.24 -38.22 -5.32
N GLU A 293 -0.88 -39.49 -5.18
CA GLU A 293 -0.92 -40.23 -3.92
C GLU A 293 0.28 -39.86 -3.01
N GLY A 294 0.10 -38.84 -2.15
CA GLY A 294 1.09 -38.35 -1.16
C GLY A 294 1.07 -36.83 -0.98
N THR A 295 1.87 -36.30 -0.06
CA THR A 295 2.01 -34.85 0.18
C THR A 295 2.88 -34.21 -0.90
N PRO A 296 2.37 -33.25 -1.70
CA PRO A 296 3.11 -32.69 -2.83
C PRO A 296 4.24 -31.76 -2.37
N VAL A 297 5.44 -32.00 -2.88
CA VAL A 297 6.55 -31.02 -2.84
C VAL A 297 6.39 -30.13 -4.06
N LYS A 298 6.17 -28.84 -3.84
CA LYS A 298 5.93 -27.83 -4.88
C LYS A 298 7.14 -26.94 -5.07
N MET A 299 7.31 -26.40 -6.28
CA MET A 299 8.27 -25.31 -6.51
C MET A 299 7.91 -24.12 -5.60
N PRO A 300 8.85 -23.59 -4.80
CA PRO A 300 8.61 -22.41 -3.97
C PRO A 300 8.30 -21.21 -4.85
N PHE A 301 7.55 -20.22 -4.36
CA PHE A 301 7.33 -18.98 -5.09
C PHE A 301 8.58 -18.09 -4.98
N GLY A 302 9.22 -17.78 -6.11
CA GLY A 302 10.31 -16.80 -6.18
C GLY A 302 9.82 -15.35 -6.15
N ASP A 303 10.76 -14.41 -5.96
CA ASP A 303 10.49 -12.96 -6.01
C ASP A 303 9.81 -12.53 -7.32
N LEU A 304 9.16 -11.37 -7.30
CA LEU A 304 8.18 -10.84 -8.28
C LEU A 304 8.62 -10.78 -9.76
N THR A 305 9.84 -11.18 -10.12
CA THR A 305 10.33 -11.31 -11.50
C THR A 305 10.58 -12.75 -11.96
N VAL A 306 10.46 -13.74 -11.07
CA VAL A 306 10.82 -15.13 -11.36
C VAL A 306 9.57 -15.97 -11.63
N SER A 307 9.26 -16.18 -12.91
CA SER A 307 8.11 -16.99 -13.34
C SER A 307 8.42 -18.49 -13.48
N GLU A 308 9.70 -18.85 -13.58
CA GLU A 308 10.18 -20.21 -13.82
C GLU A 308 11.56 -20.42 -13.19
N GLY A 309 11.87 -21.67 -12.83
CA GLY A 309 13.13 -22.04 -12.19
C GLY A 309 13.59 -23.39 -12.71
N LYS A 310 14.90 -23.54 -12.91
CA LYS A 310 15.50 -24.76 -13.42
C LYS A 310 15.87 -25.67 -12.26
N LEU A 311 15.35 -26.89 -12.25
CA LEU A 311 15.77 -27.88 -11.28
C LEU A 311 17.21 -28.32 -11.61
N VAL A 312 18.17 -27.97 -10.77
CA VAL A 312 19.60 -28.24 -11.01
C VAL A 312 19.94 -29.66 -10.62
N ARG A 313 19.47 -30.09 -9.43
CA ARG A 313 19.85 -31.37 -8.86
C ARG A 313 18.87 -31.85 -7.80
N TRP A 314 18.57 -33.15 -7.78
CA TRP A 314 17.91 -33.81 -6.66
C TRP A 314 18.93 -34.16 -5.58
N ARG A 315 18.63 -33.82 -4.32
CA ARG A 315 19.42 -34.20 -3.14
C ARG A 315 18.93 -35.51 -2.51
N VAL A 316 17.82 -36.06 -3.01
CA VAL A 316 17.19 -37.29 -2.53
C VAL A 316 16.90 -38.26 -3.67
N ALA A 317 16.83 -39.55 -3.36
CA ALA A 317 16.44 -40.61 -4.30
C ALA A 317 15.01 -41.13 -4.02
N GLU A 318 14.34 -41.66 -5.05
CA GLU A 318 13.05 -42.34 -4.89
C GLU A 318 13.16 -43.47 -3.84
N GLY A 319 12.23 -43.51 -2.88
CA GLY A 319 12.22 -44.49 -1.80
C GLY A 319 13.09 -44.14 -0.59
N GLN A 320 13.77 -43.00 -0.56
CA GLN A 320 14.58 -42.56 0.57
C GLN A 320 13.71 -42.03 1.72
N LYS A 321 14.01 -42.45 2.96
CA LYS A 321 13.41 -41.87 4.17
C LYS A 321 14.09 -40.54 4.51
N ILE A 322 13.29 -39.49 4.68
CA ILE A 322 13.75 -38.13 5.00
C ILE A 322 12.98 -37.55 6.19
N ALA A 323 13.64 -36.73 6.98
CA ALA A 323 13.03 -35.98 8.08
C ALA A 323 12.39 -34.68 7.54
N GLU A 324 11.44 -34.12 8.29
CA GLU A 324 10.87 -32.79 8.04
C GLU A 324 12.01 -31.74 8.05
N GLY A 325 12.06 -30.87 7.05
CA GLY A 325 13.14 -29.90 6.87
C GLY A 325 14.39 -30.43 6.16
N ALA A 326 14.42 -31.70 5.73
CA ALA A 326 15.55 -32.22 4.96
C ALA A 326 15.60 -31.65 3.54
N LEU A 327 16.78 -31.36 3.02
CA LEU A 327 16.97 -30.81 1.67
C LEU A 327 16.62 -31.86 0.60
N VAL A 328 15.67 -31.52 -0.26
CA VAL A 328 15.10 -32.40 -1.30
C VAL A 328 15.71 -32.09 -2.67
N ALA A 329 15.85 -30.82 -3.03
CA ALA A 329 16.37 -30.43 -4.34
C ALA A 329 16.98 -29.03 -4.36
N GLU A 330 17.79 -28.76 -5.37
CA GLU A 330 18.34 -27.44 -5.68
C GLU A 330 17.73 -26.91 -6.97
N ILE A 331 17.26 -25.66 -6.91
CA ILE A 331 16.72 -24.94 -8.04
C ILE A 331 17.60 -23.74 -8.31
N GLU A 332 17.95 -23.51 -9.57
CA GLU A 332 18.56 -22.27 -10.04
C GLU A 332 17.49 -21.39 -10.68
N THR A 333 17.41 -20.16 -10.19
CA THR A 333 16.63 -19.08 -10.80
C THR A 333 17.58 -18.05 -11.41
N ASP A 334 17.05 -17.08 -12.15
CA ASP A 334 17.83 -15.95 -12.69
C ASP A 334 18.45 -15.05 -11.60
N LYS A 335 18.09 -15.26 -10.31
CA LYS A 335 18.56 -14.47 -9.17
C LYS A 335 19.43 -15.24 -8.17
N ALA A 336 19.09 -16.49 -7.90
CA ALA A 336 19.78 -17.29 -6.88
C ALA A 336 19.55 -18.78 -7.06
N VAL A 337 20.44 -19.58 -6.49
CA VAL A 337 20.20 -21.00 -6.24
C VAL A 337 19.45 -21.13 -4.90
N VAL A 338 18.28 -21.75 -4.93
CA VAL A 338 17.39 -21.94 -3.78
C VAL A 338 17.28 -23.43 -3.50
N GLU A 339 17.42 -23.81 -2.23
CA GLU A 339 17.28 -25.19 -1.78
C GLU A 339 15.83 -25.44 -1.33
N ILE A 340 15.25 -26.57 -1.73
CA ILE A 340 13.91 -26.99 -1.35
C ILE A 340 14.00 -27.93 -0.16
N GLU A 341 13.29 -27.61 0.92
CA GLU A 341 13.16 -28.47 2.09
C GLU A 341 11.89 -29.35 2.03
N ALA A 342 11.96 -30.50 2.69
CA ALA A 342 10.87 -31.44 2.80
C ALA A 342 9.77 -30.90 3.73
N PRO A 343 8.53 -30.70 3.25
CA PRO A 343 7.45 -30.16 4.07
C PRO A 343 6.94 -31.13 5.15
N VAL A 344 7.23 -32.43 5.03
CA VAL A 344 6.86 -33.49 5.98
C VAL A 344 7.95 -34.55 6.04
N ALA A 345 8.09 -35.23 7.17
CA ALA A 345 8.89 -36.44 7.29
C ALA A 345 8.20 -37.61 6.58
N GLY A 346 8.96 -38.44 5.85
CA GLY A 346 8.36 -39.55 5.11
C GLY A 346 9.30 -40.19 4.10
N VAL A 347 8.73 -40.99 3.20
CA VAL A 347 9.45 -41.64 2.11
C VAL A 347 9.23 -40.86 0.82
N VAL A 348 10.31 -40.47 0.16
CA VAL A 348 10.24 -39.78 -1.15
C VAL A 348 9.57 -40.70 -2.16
N GLY A 349 8.44 -40.27 -2.71
CA GLY A 349 7.73 -40.95 -3.78
C GLY A 349 8.40 -40.75 -5.14
N LYS A 350 7.64 -40.87 -6.23
CA LYS A 350 8.17 -40.71 -7.58
C LYS A 350 8.57 -39.26 -7.85
N LEU A 351 9.77 -39.05 -8.40
CA LEU A 351 10.22 -37.74 -8.86
C LEU A 351 9.54 -37.44 -10.21
N LEU A 352 8.71 -36.39 -10.26
CA LEU A 352 7.88 -36.10 -11.44
C LEU A 352 8.63 -35.27 -12.49
N VAL A 353 9.80 -34.73 -12.15
CA VAL A 353 10.60 -33.83 -12.98
C VAL A 353 12.06 -34.30 -13.03
N ALA A 354 12.64 -34.36 -14.22
CA ALA A 354 14.04 -34.68 -14.42
C ALA A 354 14.96 -33.49 -14.15
N GLU A 355 16.19 -33.75 -13.70
CA GLU A 355 17.23 -32.72 -13.53
C GLU A 355 17.47 -31.98 -14.85
N GLY A 356 17.68 -30.67 -14.77
CA GLY A 356 17.86 -29.77 -15.91
C GLY A 356 16.57 -29.22 -16.52
N THR A 357 15.40 -29.65 -16.06
CA THR A 357 14.10 -29.19 -16.58
C THR A 357 13.68 -27.86 -15.96
N VAL A 358 13.13 -26.95 -16.77
CA VAL A 358 12.54 -25.69 -16.32
C VAL A 358 11.10 -25.93 -15.87
N VAL A 359 10.77 -25.51 -14.65
CA VAL A 359 9.47 -25.74 -14.01
C VAL A 359 8.88 -24.40 -13.57
N LYS A 360 7.55 -24.26 -13.70
CA LYS A 360 6.84 -23.08 -13.22
C LYS A 360 6.77 -23.08 -11.68
N MET A 361 6.91 -21.90 -11.10
CA MET A 361 6.72 -21.70 -9.65
C MET A 361 5.31 -22.18 -9.24
N GLY A 362 5.20 -22.89 -8.12
CA GLY A 362 3.94 -23.48 -7.65
C GLY A 362 3.55 -24.84 -8.24
N GLN A 363 4.26 -25.37 -9.25
CA GLN A 363 4.01 -26.70 -9.80
C GLN A 363 4.54 -27.81 -8.87
N THR A 364 3.80 -28.91 -8.74
CA THR A 364 4.23 -30.11 -8.01
C THR A 364 5.37 -30.81 -8.75
N ILE A 365 6.48 -31.05 -8.05
CA ILE A 365 7.72 -31.65 -8.60
C ILE A 365 8.02 -33.04 -8.05
N ALA A 366 7.51 -33.36 -6.87
CA ALA A 366 7.58 -34.68 -6.25
C ALA A 366 6.43 -34.86 -5.25
N ALA A 367 6.24 -36.08 -4.75
CA ALA A 367 5.32 -36.36 -3.65
C ALA A 367 6.08 -37.12 -2.55
N ILE A 368 5.83 -36.80 -1.28
CA ILE A 368 6.34 -37.54 -0.13
C ILE A 368 5.18 -38.34 0.45
N ARG A 369 5.36 -39.64 0.62
CA ARG A 369 4.39 -40.51 1.31
C ARG A 369 4.72 -40.52 2.79
N GLU A 370 3.71 -40.25 3.63
CA GLU A 370 3.85 -40.44 5.07
C GLU A 370 4.13 -41.92 5.35
N GLY A 371 5.13 -42.18 6.20
CA GLY A 371 5.63 -43.52 6.50
C GLY A 371 5.56 -43.85 7.98
#